data_AF-A0A1M5TYE1-F1
#
_entry.id   AF-A0A1M5TYE1-F1
#
_cell.length_a   1.000
_cell.length_b   1.000
_cell.length_c   1.000
_cell.angle_alpha   90.00
_cell.angle_beta   90.00
_cell.angle_gamma   90.00
#
_symmetry.space_group_name_H-M   'P 1'
#
loop_
_entity.id
_entity.type
_entity.pdbx_description
1 polymer ?
#
loop_
_entity_poly.entity_id
_entity_poly.type
_entity_poly.pdbx_seq_one_letter_code
_entity_poly.pdbx_strand_id
1 'polypeptide(L)'
;MEKFKNRWEITQNWQLIFPVIGVIALGYSSFKIANAIISKFGIATIVIVSILCFFLLLKFTLFLFKKLENKWILDQKWEMIRVFIVFAITGSSSMFIGRPIIKFVGITKENLNPIVYWFLFIIIGLIFYQILLVFFGWLFGQFQFFWNFEKKMLRRFGLGRFID
;
A
#
# COMPACT_ATOMS: atom_id res chain seq x y z
N MET A 1 -12.62 -12.68 -23.00
CA MET A 1 -11.96 -12.97 -21.71
C MET A 1 -10.47 -13.32 -21.86
N GLU A 2 -10.08 -14.11 -22.86
CA GLU A 2 -8.70 -14.57 -23.07
C GLU A 2 -7.68 -13.43 -23.23
N LYS A 3 -8.01 -12.39 -24.02
CA LYS A 3 -7.14 -11.20 -24.17
C LYS A 3 -6.78 -10.53 -22.84
N PHE A 4 -7.71 -10.54 -21.87
CA PHE A 4 -7.47 -9.99 -20.54
C PHE A 4 -6.54 -10.90 -19.73
N LYS A 5 -6.82 -12.21 -19.72
CA LYS A 5 -5.98 -13.20 -19.03
C LYS A 5 -4.53 -13.16 -19.52
N ASN A 6 -4.32 -13.09 -20.84
CA ASN A 6 -2.98 -13.01 -21.42
C ASN A 6 -2.26 -11.71 -21.03
N ARG A 7 -2.96 -10.56 -21.05
CA ARG A 7 -2.37 -9.27 -20.68
C ARG A 7 -1.92 -9.23 -19.22
N TRP A 8 -2.68 -9.87 -18.33
CA TRP A 8 -2.42 -9.90 -16.90
C TRP A 8 -1.65 -11.14 -16.45
N GLU A 9 -1.24 -12.00 -17.39
CA GLU A 9 -0.50 -13.23 -17.11
C GLU A 9 -1.25 -14.11 -16.10
N ILE A 10 -2.56 -14.26 -16.31
CA ILE A 10 -3.44 -15.09 -15.49
C ILE A 10 -3.37 -16.52 -16.01
N THR A 11 -2.71 -17.37 -15.25
CA THR A 11 -2.57 -18.81 -15.53
C THR A 11 -3.72 -19.62 -14.95
N GLN A 12 -4.29 -19.19 -13.83
CA GLN A 12 -5.33 -19.92 -13.10
C GLN A 12 -6.55 -19.03 -12.84
N ASN A 13 -7.76 -19.59 -12.95
CA ASN A 13 -9.00 -18.80 -12.86
C ASN A 13 -9.18 -18.09 -11.50
N TRP A 14 -8.71 -18.69 -10.40
CA TRP A 14 -8.81 -18.08 -9.07
C TRP A 14 -8.04 -16.75 -8.96
N GLN A 15 -7.01 -16.53 -9.79
CA GLN A 15 -6.22 -15.30 -9.78
C GLN A 15 -7.02 -14.08 -10.25
N LEU A 16 -8.16 -14.27 -10.94
CA LEU A 16 -9.08 -13.21 -11.33
C LEU A 16 -9.65 -12.44 -10.13
N ILE A 17 -9.61 -13.04 -8.93
CA ILE A 17 -10.05 -12.38 -7.71
C ILE A 17 -9.26 -11.09 -7.45
N PHE A 18 -7.96 -11.03 -7.79
CA PHE A 18 -7.14 -9.84 -7.50
C PHE A 18 -7.54 -8.64 -8.35
N PRO A 19 -7.65 -8.73 -9.70
CA PRO A 19 -8.22 -7.64 -10.50
C PRO A 19 -9.62 -7.20 -10.04
N VAL A 20 -10.48 -8.14 -9.65
CA VAL A 20 -11.83 -7.83 -9.16
C VAL A 20 -11.75 -7.05 -7.84
N ILE A 21 -10.97 -7.52 -6.87
CA ILE A 21 -10.73 -6.81 -5.60
C ILE A 21 -10.14 -5.42 -5.87
N GLY A 22 -9.18 -5.31 -6.79
CA GLY A 22 -8.56 -4.04 -7.17
C GLY A 22 -9.59 -3.04 -7.69
N VAL A 23 -10.49 -3.47 -8.58
CA VAL A 23 -11.57 -2.62 -9.11
C VAL A 23 -12.58 -2.23 -8.02
N ILE A 24 -12.98 -3.16 -7.15
CA ILE A 24 -13.89 -2.88 -6.02
C ILE A 24 -13.26 -1.88 -5.06
N ALA A 25 -12.00 -2.09 -4.68
CA ALA A 25 -11.26 -1.20 -3.78
C ALA A 25 -11.09 0.20 -4.39
N LEU A 26 -10.85 0.27 -5.70
CA LEU A 26 -10.79 1.54 -6.43
C LEU A 26 -12.15 2.25 -6.39
N GLY A 27 -13.25 1.54 -6.68
CA GLY A 27 -14.60 2.09 -6.61
C GLY A 27 -14.95 2.64 -5.23
N TYR A 28 -14.66 1.88 -4.17
CA TYR A 28 -14.84 2.34 -2.79
C TYR A 28 -14.01 3.59 -2.48
N SER A 29 -12.75 3.61 -2.93
CA SER A 29 -11.85 4.76 -2.72
C SER A 29 -12.33 5.99 -3.46
N SER A 30 -12.78 5.85 -4.71
CA SER A 30 -13.35 6.94 -5.52
C SER A 30 -14.60 7.52 -4.88
N PHE A 31 -15.50 6.69 -4.38
CA PHE A 31 -16.69 7.14 -3.66
C PHE A 31 -16.32 7.88 -2.38
N LYS A 32 -15.40 7.34 -1.58
CA LYS A 32 -14.96 7.97 -0.34
C LYS A 32 -14.30 9.34 -0.58
N ILE A 33 -13.49 9.45 -1.62
CA ILE A 33 -12.87 10.72 -2.04
C ILE A 33 -13.94 11.72 -2.52
N ALA A 34 -14.85 11.30 -3.40
CA ALA A 34 -15.93 12.15 -3.88
C ALA A 34 -16.83 12.66 -2.75
N ASN A 35 -17.21 11.76 -1.83
CA ASN A 35 -18.00 12.10 -0.66
C ASN A 35 -17.25 13.05 0.29
N ALA A 36 -15.93 12.87 0.48
CA ALA A 36 -15.14 13.77 1.32
C ALA A 36 -15.05 15.21 0.77
N ILE A 37 -15.03 15.38 -0.56
CA ILE A 37 -14.88 16.69 -1.20
C ILE A 37 -16.25 17.40 -1.36
N ILE A 38 -17.30 16.65 -1.72
CA ILE A 38 -18.57 17.23 -2.22
C ILE A 38 -19.78 16.74 -1.38
N SER A 39 -19.58 16.37 -0.11
CA SER A 39 -20.65 15.89 0.79
C SER A 39 -21.88 16.81 0.88
N LYS A 40 -21.71 18.10 0.61
CA LYS A 40 -22.76 19.12 0.76
C LYS A 40 -23.71 19.27 -0.43
N PHE A 41 -23.41 18.71 -1.61
CA PHE A 41 -24.16 18.99 -2.84
C PHE A 41 -25.15 17.88 -3.26
N GLY A 42 -25.52 17.00 -2.32
CA GLY A 42 -26.51 15.94 -2.54
C GLY A 42 -25.95 14.66 -3.17
N ILE A 43 -26.74 13.58 -3.10
CA ILE A 43 -26.28 12.22 -3.46
C ILE A 43 -25.97 12.09 -4.96
N ALA A 44 -26.78 12.71 -5.84
CA ALA A 44 -26.61 12.62 -7.28
C ALA A 44 -25.25 13.19 -7.76
N THR A 45 -24.81 14.31 -7.19
CA THR A 45 -23.52 14.92 -7.54
C THR A 45 -22.35 14.08 -7.03
N ILE A 46 -22.46 13.48 -5.85
CA ILE A 46 -21.47 12.54 -5.30
C ILE A 46 -21.29 11.34 -6.23
N VAL A 47 -22.38 10.75 -6.74
CA VAL A 47 -22.31 9.60 -7.66
C VAL A 47 -21.61 9.98 -8.96
N ILE A 48 -21.97 11.11 -9.58
CA ILE A 48 -21.34 11.57 -10.84
C ILE A 48 -19.85 11.79 -10.64
N VAL A 49 -19.46 12.48 -9.56
CA VAL A 49 -18.05 12.77 -9.27
C VAL A 49 -17.29 11.50 -8.92
N SER A 50 -17.92 10.55 -8.22
CA SER A 50 -17.32 9.25 -7.93
C SER A 50 -17.00 8.48 -9.20
N ILE A 51 -17.87 8.50 -10.21
CA ILE A 51 -17.62 7.85 -11.51
C ILE A 51 -16.44 8.51 -12.22
N LEU A 52 -16.39 9.85 -12.29
CA LEU A 52 -15.27 10.58 -12.87
C LEU A 52 -13.95 10.28 -12.15
N CYS A 53 -13.98 10.31 -10.81
CA CYS A 53 -12.83 10.01 -9.96
C CYS A 53 -12.34 8.57 -10.17
N PHE A 54 -13.26 7.62 -10.34
CA PHE A 54 -12.92 6.23 -10.64
C PHE A 54 -12.13 6.07 -11.93
N PHE A 55 -12.58 6.66 -13.03
CA PHE A 55 -11.84 6.57 -14.30
C PHE A 55 -10.48 7.26 -14.25
N LEU A 56 -10.38 8.39 -13.56
CA LEU A 56 -9.11 9.08 -13.33
C LEU A 56 -8.14 8.20 -12.55
N LEU A 57 -8.58 7.67 -11.40
CA LEU A 57 -7.77 6.81 -10.55
C LEU A 57 -7.39 5.52 -11.27
N LEU A 58 -8.29 4.91 -12.05
CA LEU A 58 -7.99 3.71 -12.82
C LEU A 58 -6.85 3.96 -13.82
N LYS A 59 -6.94 5.06 -14.57
CA LYS A 59 -5.90 5.43 -15.53
C LYS A 59 -4.56 5.69 -14.84
N PHE A 60 -4.59 6.36 -13.68
CA PHE A 60 -3.42 6.61 -12.88
C PHE A 60 -2.78 5.32 -12.34
N THR A 61 -3.58 4.40 -11.80
CA THR A 61 -3.10 3.11 -11.30
C THR A 61 -2.49 2.27 -12.42
N LEU A 62 -3.13 2.18 -13.58
CA LEU A 62 -2.57 1.46 -14.74
C LEU A 62 -1.26 2.09 -15.25
N PHE A 63 -1.15 3.42 -15.21
CA PHE A 63 0.10 4.11 -15.51
C PHE A 63 1.21 3.75 -14.52
N LEU A 64 0.92 3.72 -13.21
CA LEU A 64 1.87 3.29 -12.18
C LEU A 64 2.31 1.85 -12.38
N PHE A 65 1.37 0.94 -12.68
CA PHE A 65 1.67 -0.48 -12.92
C PHE A 65 2.69 -0.62 -14.04
N LYS A 66 2.47 0.04 -15.18
CA LYS A 66 3.42 0.02 -16.31
C LYS A 66 4.81 0.56 -15.94
N LYS A 67 4.90 1.53 -15.03
CA LYS A 67 6.18 2.10 -14.57
C LYS A 67 6.89 1.21 -13.55
N LEU A 68 6.13 0.49 -12.72
CA LEU A 68 6.64 -0.33 -11.64
C LEU A 68 6.96 -1.75 -12.07
N GLU A 69 6.25 -2.30 -13.06
CA GLU A 69 6.51 -3.62 -13.65
C GLU A 69 7.99 -3.81 -14.04
N ASN A 70 8.61 -2.79 -14.62
CA ASN A 70 10.04 -2.83 -14.98
C ASN A 70 11.00 -2.76 -13.79
N LYS A 71 10.54 -2.33 -12.62
CA LYS A 71 11.35 -2.14 -11.40
C LYS A 71 11.12 -3.24 -10.37
N TRP A 72 9.93 -3.84 -10.39
CA TRP A 72 9.45 -4.86 -9.47
C TRP A 72 9.34 -6.17 -10.25
N ILE A 73 10.37 -6.98 -10.13
CA ILE A 73 10.43 -8.29 -10.76
C ILE A 73 9.49 -9.21 -9.98
N LEU A 74 8.36 -9.55 -10.60
CA LEU A 74 7.34 -10.46 -10.10
C LEU A 74 7.14 -11.57 -11.14
N ASP A 75 6.63 -12.72 -10.71
CA ASP A 75 6.47 -13.86 -11.61
C ASP A 75 5.36 -13.59 -12.63
N GLN A 76 4.29 -12.91 -12.22
CA GLN A 76 3.14 -12.59 -13.07
C GLN A 76 2.61 -11.18 -12.79
N LYS A 77 2.15 -10.48 -13.81
CA LYS A 77 1.60 -9.10 -13.70
C LYS A 77 0.49 -8.91 -12.67
N TRP A 78 -0.42 -9.87 -12.50
CA TRP A 78 -1.52 -9.74 -11.54
C TRP A 78 -1.04 -9.71 -10.08
N GLU A 79 0.17 -10.21 -9.79
CA GLU A 79 0.76 -10.18 -8.46
C GLU A 79 1.07 -8.75 -7.98
N MET A 80 1.21 -7.79 -8.90
CA MET A 80 1.34 -6.38 -8.53
C MET A 80 0.19 -5.93 -7.64
N ILE A 81 -1.05 -6.36 -7.93
CA ILE A 81 -2.23 -6.00 -7.12
C ILE A 81 -2.07 -6.51 -5.69
N ARG A 82 -1.60 -7.76 -5.54
CA ARG A 82 -1.32 -8.35 -4.24
C ARG A 82 -0.25 -7.58 -3.48
N VAL A 83 0.83 -7.18 -4.14
CA VAL A 83 1.89 -6.35 -3.56
C VAL A 83 1.33 -5.01 -3.07
N PHE A 84 0.48 -4.34 -3.86
CA PHE A 84 -0.17 -3.09 -3.44
C PHE A 84 -1.07 -3.28 -2.21
N ILE A 85 -1.80 -4.41 -2.13
CA ILE A 85 -2.62 -4.75 -0.96
C ILE A 85 -1.73 -4.89 0.29
N VAL A 86 -0.62 -5.63 0.19
CA VAL A 86 0.34 -5.78 1.30
C VAL A 86 0.88 -4.41 1.74
N PHE A 87 1.26 -3.53 0.81
CA PHE A 87 1.71 -2.18 1.14
C PHE A 87 0.64 -1.36 1.87
N ALA A 88 -0.62 -1.43 1.42
CA ALA A 88 -1.73 -0.71 2.05
C ALA A 88 -2.01 -1.17 3.48
N ILE A 89 -2.01 -2.50 3.69
CA ILE A 89 -2.20 -3.10 5.03
C ILE A 89 -1.03 -2.74 5.94
N THR A 90 0.20 -2.92 5.46
CA THR A 90 1.42 -2.65 6.23
C THR A 90 1.50 -1.18 6.64
N GLY A 91 1.22 -0.25 5.73
CA GLY A 91 1.27 1.19 6.02
C GLY A 91 0.20 1.63 7.03
N SER A 92 -1.00 1.07 6.94
CA SER A 92 -2.06 1.36 7.93
C SER A 92 -1.73 0.76 9.30
N SER A 93 -1.20 -0.47 9.31
CA SER A 93 -0.86 -1.20 10.53
C SER A 93 0.31 -0.57 11.29
N SER A 94 1.35 -0.12 10.58
CA SER A 94 2.50 0.53 11.23
C SER A 94 2.12 1.82 11.96
N MET A 95 1.19 2.60 11.41
CA MET A 95 0.67 3.80 12.08
C MET A 95 -0.17 3.45 13.31
N PHE A 96 -0.95 2.37 13.24
CA PHE A 96 -1.77 1.89 14.35
C PHE A 96 -0.90 1.37 15.51
N ILE A 97 0.22 0.71 15.20
CA ILE A 97 1.18 0.18 16.18
C ILE A 97 2.11 1.28 16.74
N GLY A 98 2.53 2.24 15.92
CA GLY A 98 3.49 3.27 16.35
C GLY A 98 2.99 4.16 17.49
N ARG A 99 1.69 4.49 17.51
CA ARG A 99 1.08 5.36 18.53
C ARG A 99 1.08 4.76 19.94
N PRO A 100 0.57 3.53 20.18
CA PRO A 100 0.59 2.92 21.50
C PRO A 100 2.03 2.68 22.00
N ILE A 101 2.97 2.35 21.11
CA ILE A 101 4.36 2.10 21.51
C ILE A 101 5.04 3.35 22.03
N ILE A 102 4.85 4.50 21.37
CA ILE A 102 5.40 5.77 21.86
C ILE A 102 4.83 6.16 23.20
N LYS A 103 3.52 5.97 23.37
CA LYS A 103 2.86 6.20 24.65
C LYS A 103 3.40 5.25 25.74
N PHE A 104 3.65 3.98 25.39
CA PHE A 104 4.18 2.97 26.30
C PHE A 104 5.62 3.29 26.76
N VAL A 105 6.45 3.84 25.87
CA VAL A 105 7.80 4.33 26.20
C VAL A 105 7.77 5.62 27.03
N GLY A 106 6.58 6.15 27.37
CA GLY A 106 6.41 7.34 28.19
C GLY A 106 6.62 8.65 27.44
N ILE A 107 6.75 8.60 26.11
CA ILE A 107 6.91 9.77 25.25
C ILE A 107 5.50 10.31 24.96
N THR A 108 5.15 11.44 25.57
CA THR A 108 3.91 12.15 25.27
C THR A 108 4.19 13.48 24.59
N LYS A 109 3.18 14.03 23.92
CA LYS A 109 3.30 15.35 23.29
C LYS A 109 3.43 16.47 24.33
N GLU A 110 3.03 16.22 25.57
CA GLU A 110 3.17 17.18 26.66
C GLU A 110 4.58 17.19 27.25
N ASN A 111 5.29 16.05 27.20
CA ASN A 111 6.58 15.87 27.86
C ASN A 111 7.79 16.04 26.94
N LEU A 112 7.58 16.13 25.62
CA LEU A 112 8.66 16.28 24.63
C LEU A 112 8.38 17.43 23.67
N ASN A 113 9.46 18.02 23.13
CA ASN A 113 9.35 18.94 22.01
C ASN A 113 8.60 18.25 20.85
N PRO A 114 7.56 18.89 20.26
CA PRO A 114 6.75 18.29 19.20
C PRO A 114 7.56 17.77 18.00
N ILE A 115 8.66 18.42 17.66
CA ILE A 115 9.55 18.01 16.56
C ILE A 115 10.21 16.67 16.88
N VAL A 116 10.75 16.54 18.10
CA VAL A 116 11.42 15.31 18.55
C VAL A 116 10.42 14.16 18.69
N TYR A 117 9.20 14.44 19.18
CA TYR A 117 8.11 13.47 19.22
C TYR A 117 7.82 12.89 17.83
N TRP A 118 7.64 13.75 16.82
CA TRP A 118 7.33 13.30 15.46
C TRP A 118 8.50 12.56 14.82
N PHE A 119 9.74 12.98 15.08
CA PHE A 119 10.92 12.26 14.62
C PHE A 119 10.97 10.84 15.18
N LEU A 120 10.81 10.67 16.50
CA LEU A 120 10.77 9.36 17.15
C LEU A 120 9.59 8.52 16.65
N PHE A 121 8.43 9.14 16.39
CA PHE A 121 7.28 8.44 15.82
C PHE A 121 7.53 7.87 14.45
N ILE A 122 8.18 8.64 13.58
CA ILE A 122 8.54 8.18 12.25
C ILE A 122 9.57 7.05 12.33
N ILE A 123 10.61 7.18 13.17
CA ILE A 123 11.65 6.16 13.33
C ILE A 123 11.07 4.84 13.86
N ILE A 124 10.30 4.90 14.96
CA ILE A 124 9.67 3.71 15.53
C ILE A 124 8.68 3.10 14.53
N GLY A 125 7.85 3.93 13.90
CA GLY A 125 6.91 3.48 12.87
C GLY A 125 7.61 2.79 11.70
N LEU A 126 8.78 3.28 11.28
CA LEU A 126 9.58 2.69 10.21
C LEU A 126 10.15 1.31 10.60
N ILE A 127 10.58 1.14 11.85
CA ILE A 127 11.06 -0.16 12.36
C ILE A 127 9.92 -1.19 12.34
N PHE A 128 8.73 -0.82 12.82
CA PHE A 128 7.58 -1.73 12.75
C PHE A 128 7.11 -1.97 11.31
N TYR A 129 7.18 -0.96 10.45
CA TYR A 129 6.85 -1.11 9.04
C TYR A 129 7.72 -2.17 8.36
N GLN A 130 9.02 -2.18 8.63
CA GLN A 130 9.97 -3.20 8.15
C GLN A 130 9.54 -4.62 8.52
N ILE A 131 9.33 -4.86 9.82
CA ILE A 131 8.89 -6.18 10.34
C ILE A 131 7.55 -6.61 9.72
N LEU A 132 6.57 -5.69 9.69
CA LEU A 132 5.24 -5.97 9.15
C LEU A 132 5.27 -6.23 7.64
N LEU A 133 6.13 -5.55 6.89
CA LEU A 133 6.26 -5.69 5.45
C LEU A 133 6.71 -7.11 5.08
N VAL A 134 7.69 -7.66 5.81
CA VAL A 134 8.12 -9.06 5.64
C VAL A 134 7.04 -10.04 6.09
N PHE A 135 6.42 -9.78 7.23
CA PHE A 135 5.37 -10.63 7.78
C PHE A 135 4.16 -10.76 6.85
N PHE A 136 3.61 -9.64 6.38
CA PHE A 136 2.51 -9.65 5.41
C PHE A 136 2.98 -10.13 4.04
N GLY A 137 4.21 -9.83 3.64
CA GLY A 137 4.81 -10.42 2.45
C GLY A 137 4.79 -11.95 2.49
N TRP A 138 5.19 -12.55 3.61
CA TRP A 138 5.11 -13.99 3.84
C TRP A 138 3.67 -14.51 3.84
N LEU A 139 2.76 -13.84 4.56
CA LEU A 139 1.35 -14.25 4.66
C LEU A 139 0.66 -14.29 3.29
N PHE A 140 1.03 -13.39 2.37
CA PHE A 140 0.49 -13.31 1.02
C PHE A 140 1.35 -14.07 -0.02
N GLY A 141 2.35 -14.84 0.41
CA GLY A 141 3.19 -15.67 -0.48
C GLY A 141 4.12 -14.87 -1.38
N GLN A 142 4.53 -13.67 -0.96
CA GLN A 142 5.45 -12.74 -1.65
C GLN A 142 6.69 -12.42 -0.79
N PHE A 143 7.09 -13.35 0.08
CA PHE A 143 8.20 -13.15 1.02
C PHE A 143 9.50 -12.72 0.32
N GLN A 144 9.92 -13.42 -0.73
CA GLN A 144 11.19 -13.13 -1.43
C GLN A 144 11.20 -11.73 -2.04
N PHE A 145 10.08 -11.30 -2.62
CA PHE A 145 9.92 -9.95 -3.15
C PHE A 145 10.12 -8.90 -2.05
N PHE A 146 9.38 -9.04 -0.94
CA PHE A 146 9.42 -8.06 0.15
C PHE A 146 10.73 -8.09 0.95
N TRP A 147 11.34 -9.26 1.13
CA TRP A 147 12.67 -9.39 1.72
C TRP A 147 13.73 -8.66 0.88
N ASN A 148 13.72 -8.85 -0.44
CA ASN A 148 14.63 -8.13 -1.32
C ASN A 148 14.35 -6.63 -1.36
N PHE A 149 13.07 -6.24 -1.29
CA PHE A 149 12.66 -4.84 -1.20
C PHE A 149 13.19 -4.18 0.09
N GLU A 150 13.05 -4.85 1.23
CA GLU A 150 13.52 -4.38 2.52
C GLU A 150 15.04 -4.30 2.59
N LYS A 151 15.77 -5.33 2.14
CA LYS A 151 17.23 -5.30 2.03
C LYS A 151 17.72 -4.11 1.21
N LYS A 152 17.05 -3.84 0.08
CA LYS A 152 17.37 -2.68 -0.78
C LYS A 152 17.10 -1.35 -0.07
N MET A 153 16.07 -1.27 0.75
CA MET A 153 15.75 -0.09 1.54
C MET A 153 16.78 0.14 2.66
N LEU A 154 17.13 -0.91 3.41
CA LEU A 154 18.09 -0.82 4.51
C LEU A 154 19.51 -0.48 4.03
N ARG A 155 19.94 -1.02 2.88
CA ARG A 155 21.21 -0.62 2.24
C ARG A 155 21.25 0.88 1.93
N ARG A 156 20.13 1.48 1.52
CA ARG A 156 20.04 2.94 1.25
C ARG A 156 20.07 3.79 2.52
N PHE A 157 19.65 3.23 3.65
CA PHE A 157 19.77 3.88 4.96
C PHE A 157 21.15 3.70 5.61
N GLY A 158 22.12 3.09 4.92
CA GLY A 158 23.48 2.87 5.44
C GLY A 158 23.60 1.65 6.36
N LEU A 159 22.55 0.84 6.49
CA LEU A 159 22.51 -0.35 7.34
C LEU A 159 22.90 -1.64 6.60
N GLY A 160 23.49 -1.52 5.40
CA GLY A 160 23.86 -2.68 4.57
C GLY A 160 24.79 -3.67 5.27
N ARG A 161 25.65 -3.20 6.18
CA ARG A 161 26.60 -4.04 6.94
C ARG A 161 25.95 -5.10 7.83
N PHE A 162 24.66 -4.97 8.15
CA PHE A 162 23.96 -5.88 9.05
C PHE A 162 23.16 -6.98 8.32
N ILE A 163 23.18 -6.97 6.99
CA ILE A 163 22.24 -7.76 6.17
C ILE A 163 22.95 -8.55 5.04
N ASP A 164 24.24 -8.29 4.86
CA ASP A 164 25.15 -9.05 4.01
C ASP A 164 25.85 -10.13 4.84
#